data_AF-A0A1M3E4C2-F1
#
_entry.id   AF-A0A1M3E4C2-F1
#
_cell.length_a   1.000
_cell.length_b   1.000
_cell.length_c   1.000
_cell.angle_alpha   90.00
_cell.angle_beta   90.00
_cell.angle_gamma   90.00
#
_symmetry.space_group_name_H-M   'P 1'
#
loop_
_entity.id
_entity.type
_entity.pdbx_description
1 polymer ?
#
loop_
_entity_poly.entity_id
_entity_poly.type
_entity_poly.pdbx_seq_one_letter_code
_entity_poly.pdbx_strand_id
1 'polypeptide(L)'
;MYRKKNDLENLIQSLTNGEKRFITKAFQKSKEGSLHVSLYDKLQKPKSGIINHENEIKGTVLSDNNRFLYKIILKHLKLFNAQLSPDIIIQNHLAEVEILYNHSLSDQAILILLKAKQIAIKNEKFGLYLQILSWEQRLSIVLDQPYRSLDAIRLEEEDILIKNAQINDLLGFYNQIFLIKKQHGFAKGPVKDTLESLILYNPNFPKLEDCQSNKAIYYHNLIFSIYSWMIFDHAKAYEYSKMLLNADSQNILPSDYLTGIFEHITSSVCIAKFTDALHGIQLAQAFMEEYKLNQSDRYRQLFFAYEATYRLIIYSYMGKRTQLAEVITHAENWLETYADVLPIERKQVVIGNIMNAYIAIGNLDKAWIVWNQLFNKQSESVRLDIYADLYLFRIFFYLQTPIYDLVASAAASALRFYRKTEENKSKFQLESSLTQLFTRDVDYNDPKILNPLLHQVRCLLNDYISEVRGTLNFQEHYTRYIIWANAIEKKIPYWQAARDWYKQHSNLRD
;
A
#
# COMPACT_ATOMS: atom_id res chain seq x y z
N MET A 1 -4.48 -24.23 -18.46
CA MET A 1 -5.95 -24.21 -18.59
C MET A 1 -6.39 -22.74 -18.60
N TYR A 2 -6.67 -22.14 -19.77
CA TYR A 2 -7.22 -20.78 -19.86
C TYR A 2 -8.65 -20.83 -19.32
N ARG A 3 -8.95 -20.05 -18.28
CA ARG A 3 -10.20 -20.18 -17.53
C ARG A 3 -11.20 -19.04 -17.76
N LYS A 4 -10.89 -17.95 -18.47
CA LYS A 4 -11.86 -16.87 -18.71
C LYS A 4 -11.96 -16.44 -20.18
N LYS A 5 -13.20 -16.15 -20.60
CA LYS A 5 -13.59 -15.71 -21.96
C LYS A 5 -12.86 -14.44 -22.44
N ASN A 6 -12.27 -13.66 -21.52
CA ASN A 6 -11.73 -12.31 -21.77
C ASN A 6 -10.20 -12.20 -21.61
N ASP A 7 -9.46 -13.28 -21.36
CA ASP A 7 -8.01 -13.18 -21.04
C ASP A 7 -7.18 -12.54 -22.16
N LEU A 8 -7.52 -12.84 -23.43
CA LEU A 8 -6.86 -12.24 -24.60
C LEU A 8 -7.20 -10.76 -24.76
N GLU A 9 -8.47 -10.39 -24.55
CA GLU A 9 -8.89 -8.99 -24.60
C GLU A 9 -8.17 -8.17 -23.54
N ASN A 10 -8.11 -8.67 -22.31
CA ASN A 10 -7.40 -8.03 -21.21
C ASN A 10 -5.92 -7.82 -21.54
N LEU A 11 -5.25 -8.83 -22.11
CA LEU A 11 -3.85 -8.71 -22.51
C LEU A 11 -3.65 -7.65 -23.60
N ILE A 12 -4.49 -7.64 -24.64
CA ILE A 12 -4.38 -6.67 -25.74
C ILE A 12 -4.64 -5.23 -25.24
N GLN A 13 -5.59 -5.06 -24.33
CA GLN A 13 -5.92 -3.77 -23.73
C GLN A 13 -4.82 -3.27 -22.81
N SER A 14 -4.11 -4.17 -22.10
CA SER A 14 -3.01 -3.79 -21.22
C SER A 14 -1.72 -3.40 -21.95
N LEU A 15 -1.61 -3.68 -23.26
CA LEU A 15 -0.41 -3.35 -24.04
C LEU A 15 -0.21 -1.84 -24.16
N THR A 16 1.03 -1.40 -23.93
CA THR A 16 1.47 -0.05 -24.26
C THR A 16 1.47 0.18 -25.78
N ASN A 17 1.45 1.45 -26.20
CA ASN A 17 1.54 1.80 -27.63
C ASN A 17 2.83 1.27 -28.28
N GLY A 18 3.93 1.23 -27.52
CA GLY A 18 5.20 0.66 -27.97
C GLY A 18 5.11 -0.84 -28.23
N GLU A 19 4.53 -1.60 -27.29
CA GLU A 19 4.31 -3.04 -27.44
C GLU A 19 3.37 -3.36 -28.61
N LYS A 20 2.26 -2.62 -28.74
CA LYS A 20 1.32 -2.79 -29.87
C LYS A 20 2.02 -2.59 -31.22
N ARG A 21 2.84 -1.55 -31.34
CA ARG A 21 3.62 -1.27 -32.56
C ARG A 21 4.63 -2.37 -32.85
N PHE A 22 5.32 -2.86 -31.82
CA PHE A 22 6.29 -3.95 -31.96
C PHE A 22 5.62 -5.24 -32.46
N ILE A 23 4.52 -5.64 -31.82
CA ILE A 23 3.75 -6.84 -32.17
C ILE A 23 3.20 -6.74 -33.60
N THR A 24 2.61 -5.59 -33.96
CA THR A 24 2.09 -5.35 -35.32
C THR A 24 3.19 -5.51 -36.37
N LYS A 25 4.39 -4.96 -36.11
CA LYS A 25 5.55 -5.10 -37.00
C LYS A 25 6.06 -6.55 -37.07
N ALA A 26 6.00 -7.29 -35.96
CA ALA A 26 6.38 -8.69 -35.93
C ALA A 26 5.44 -9.56 -36.77
N PHE A 27 4.13 -9.32 -36.67
CA PHE A 27 3.10 -9.97 -37.49
C PHE A 27 3.26 -9.68 -38.99
N GLN A 28 3.67 -8.47 -39.36
CA GLN A 28 3.91 -8.12 -40.78
C GLN A 28 5.13 -8.85 -41.37
N LYS A 29 6.11 -9.21 -40.54
CA LYS A 29 7.34 -9.88 -40.97
C LYS A 29 7.23 -11.41 -40.92
N SER A 30 6.33 -11.95 -40.12
CA SER A 30 6.15 -13.39 -39.95
C SER A 30 5.20 -13.95 -41.01
N LYS A 31 5.34 -15.25 -41.35
CA LYS A 31 4.31 -16.01 -42.10
C LYS A 31 3.13 -16.41 -41.19
N GLU A 32 2.89 -15.69 -40.09
CA GLU A 32 1.80 -15.99 -39.17
C GLU A 32 0.47 -15.68 -39.90
N GLY A 33 -0.44 -16.65 -39.96
CA GLY A 33 -1.58 -16.63 -40.90
C GLY A 33 -2.44 -15.37 -40.79
N SER A 34 -2.92 -14.88 -41.94
CA SER A 34 -3.72 -13.65 -42.10
C SER A 34 -4.90 -13.52 -41.13
N LEU A 35 -5.48 -14.64 -40.71
CA LEU A 35 -6.55 -14.72 -39.73
C LEU A 35 -6.15 -14.15 -38.35
N HIS A 36 -4.95 -14.45 -37.86
CA HIS A 36 -4.51 -14.03 -36.52
C HIS A 36 -4.18 -12.53 -36.46
N VAL A 37 -3.61 -12.01 -37.54
CA VAL A 37 -3.38 -10.56 -37.72
C VAL A 37 -4.72 -9.83 -37.75
N SER A 38 -5.68 -10.31 -38.54
CA SER A 38 -7.03 -9.75 -38.58
C SER A 38 -7.75 -9.83 -37.23
N LEU A 39 -7.57 -10.90 -36.45
CA LEU A 39 -8.16 -11.03 -35.12
C LEU A 39 -7.53 -10.01 -34.14
N TYR A 40 -6.20 -9.87 -34.17
CA TYR A 40 -5.49 -8.90 -33.35
C TYR A 40 -5.92 -7.46 -33.63
N ASP A 41 -5.98 -7.06 -34.91
CA ASP A 41 -6.39 -5.71 -35.32
C ASP A 41 -7.84 -5.38 -34.92
N LYS A 42 -8.74 -6.38 -35.00
CA LYS A 42 -10.13 -6.23 -34.54
C LYS A 42 -10.21 -6.03 -33.03
N LEU A 43 -9.42 -6.78 -32.26
CA LEU A 43 -9.43 -6.73 -30.78
C LEU A 43 -8.71 -5.49 -30.21
N GLN A 44 -7.88 -4.81 -30.99
CA GLN A 44 -7.28 -3.53 -30.57
C GLN A 44 -8.27 -2.36 -30.54
N LYS A 45 -9.36 -2.43 -31.33
CA LYS A 45 -10.32 -1.32 -31.40
C LYS A 45 -11.19 -1.28 -30.14
N PRO A 46 -11.37 -0.10 -29.50
CA PRO A 46 -12.23 0.02 -28.33
C PRO A 46 -13.67 -0.38 -28.66
N LYS A 47 -14.29 -1.20 -27.79
CA LYS A 47 -15.66 -1.69 -27.95
C LYS A 47 -16.66 -0.54 -27.92
N SER A 48 -17.13 -0.11 -29.09
CA SER A 48 -18.46 0.47 -29.23
C SER A 48 -19.44 -0.68 -29.46
N GLY A 49 -20.08 -1.15 -28.38
CA GLY A 49 -21.11 -2.18 -28.44
C GLY A 49 -20.59 -3.63 -28.34
N ILE A 50 -21.37 -4.46 -27.65
CA ILE A 50 -21.19 -5.90 -27.52
C ILE A 50 -21.27 -6.52 -28.91
N ILE A 51 -20.12 -6.85 -29.50
CA ILE A 51 -20.10 -7.68 -30.70
C ILE A 51 -20.36 -9.11 -30.25
N ASN A 52 -21.55 -9.64 -30.58
CA ASN A 52 -21.85 -11.06 -30.51
C ASN A 52 -20.91 -11.80 -31.47
N HIS A 53 -19.77 -12.28 -30.96
CA HIS A 53 -18.77 -13.06 -31.70
C HIS A 53 -19.25 -14.49 -32.08
N GLU A 54 -20.54 -14.78 -32.02
CA GLU A 54 -21.06 -16.15 -32.13
C GLU A 54 -21.40 -16.59 -33.57
N ASN A 55 -21.44 -15.68 -34.56
CA ASN A 55 -22.14 -16.01 -35.81
C ASN A 55 -21.31 -16.40 -37.04
N GLU A 56 -19.97 -16.51 -37.00
CA GLU A 56 -19.23 -16.91 -38.23
C GLU A 56 -18.11 -17.94 -38.06
N ILE A 57 -17.77 -18.39 -36.85
CA ILE A 57 -16.75 -19.43 -36.66
C ILE A 57 -17.21 -20.37 -35.54
N LYS A 58 -17.31 -21.68 -35.83
CA LYS A 58 -17.65 -22.73 -34.86
C LYS A 58 -16.84 -22.52 -33.56
N GLY A 59 -17.52 -22.41 -32.42
CA GLY A 59 -16.96 -21.90 -31.16
C GLY A 59 -15.70 -22.60 -30.64
N THR A 60 -15.45 -23.86 -31.04
CA THR A 60 -14.20 -24.57 -30.72
C THR A 60 -12.99 -24.01 -31.48
N VAL A 61 -13.14 -23.74 -32.78
CA VAL A 61 -12.07 -23.19 -33.65
C VAL A 61 -11.69 -21.76 -33.22
N LEU A 62 -12.67 -20.96 -32.78
CA LEU A 62 -12.43 -19.61 -32.28
C LEU A 62 -11.64 -19.62 -30.95
N SER A 63 -11.94 -20.57 -30.05
CA SER A 63 -11.23 -20.73 -28.77
C SER A 63 -9.75 -21.12 -28.98
N ASP A 64 -9.48 -22.01 -29.94
CA ASP A 64 -8.11 -22.44 -30.25
C ASP A 64 -7.30 -21.33 -30.94
N ASN A 65 -7.91 -20.58 -31.87
CA ASN A 65 -7.27 -19.41 -32.49
C ASN A 65 -6.97 -18.30 -31.46
N ASN A 66 -7.87 -18.04 -30.51
CA ASN A 66 -7.62 -17.08 -29.44
C ASN A 66 -6.47 -17.53 -28.54
N ARG A 67 -6.38 -18.82 -28.21
CA ARG A 67 -5.28 -19.37 -27.42
C ARG A 67 -3.95 -19.29 -28.16
N PHE A 68 -3.95 -19.55 -29.46
CA PHE A 68 -2.76 -19.43 -30.30
C PHE A 68 -2.32 -17.97 -30.44
N LEU A 69 -3.25 -17.05 -30.68
CA LEU A 69 -2.96 -15.62 -30.75
C LEU A 69 -2.39 -15.10 -29.43
N TYR A 70 -2.96 -15.50 -28.29
CA TYR A 70 -2.40 -15.17 -26.97
C TYR A 70 -0.95 -15.64 -26.85
N LYS A 71 -0.66 -16.90 -27.21
CA LYS A 71 0.71 -17.45 -27.15
C LYS A 71 1.68 -16.69 -28.05
N ILE A 72 1.26 -16.30 -29.27
CA ILE A 72 2.10 -15.51 -30.17
C ILE A 72 2.36 -14.12 -29.58
N ILE A 73 1.33 -13.44 -29.07
CA ILE A 73 1.49 -12.14 -28.43
C ILE A 73 2.51 -12.24 -27.29
N LEU A 74 2.37 -13.25 -26.40
CA LEU A 74 3.36 -13.48 -25.34
C LEU A 74 4.77 -13.75 -25.88
N LYS A 75 4.91 -14.52 -26.97
CA LYS A 75 6.21 -14.79 -27.59
C LYS A 75 6.87 -13.48 -28.05
N HIS A 76 6.13 -12.61 -28.72
CA HIS A 76 6.65 -11.32 -29.17
C HIS A 76 6.92 -10.37 -28.00
N LEU A 77 6.09 -10.40 -26.96
CA LEU A 77 6.35 -9.64 -25.72
C LEU A 77 7.62 -10.12 -25.01
N LYS A 78 7.90 -11.42 -24.98
CA LYS A 78 9.16 -11.96 -24.43
C LYS A 78 10.37 -11.39 -25.17
N LEU A 79 10.29 -11.29 -26.50
CA LEU A 79 11.35 -10.69 -27.32
C LEU A 79 11.49 -9.18 -27.08
N PHE A 80 10.37 -8.46 -27.00
CA PHE A 80 10.36 -7.03 -26.71
C PHE A 80 10.97 -6.72 -25.33
N ASN A 81 10.66 -7.56 -24.34
CA ASN A 81 11.06 -7.39 -22.95
C ASN A 81 12.31 -8.21 -22.58
N ALA A 82 13.13 -8.63 -23.56
CA ALA A 82 14.28 -9.51 -23.31
C ALA A 82 15.36 -8.93 -22.38
N GLN A 83 15.35 -7.62 -22.17
CA GLN A 83 16.26 -6.88 -21.29
C GLN A 83 15.49 -6.11 -20.20
N LEU A 84 14.22 -6.45 -19.94
CA LEU A 84 13.34 -5.69 -19.06
C LEU A 84 13.73 -5.82 -17.58
N SER A 85 14.20 -7.00 -17.15
CA SER A 85 14.58 -7.24 -15.76
C SER A 85 15.81 -8.15 -15.66
N PRO A 86 16.59 -8.05 -14.55
CA PRO A 86 17.71 -8.95 -14.29
C PRO A 86 17.31 -10.43 -14.36
N ASP A 87 16.11 -10.78 -13.87
CA ASP A 87 15.60 -12.16 -13.93
C ASP A 87 15.46 -12.66 -15.38
N ILE A 88 14.88 -11.84 -16.27
CA ILE A 88 14.72 -12.19 -17.69
C ILE A 88 16.09 -12.33 -18.36
N ILE A 89 17.02 -11.41 -18.08
CA ILE A 89 18.37 -11.43 -18.65
C ILE A 89 19.10 -12.71 -18.22
N ILE A 90 19.09 -13.05 -16.93
CA ILE A 90 19.72 -14.27 -16.41
C ILE A 90 19.08 -15.52 -17.03
N GLN A 91 17.75 -15.60 -17.10
CA GLN A 91 17.06 -16.74 -17.71
C GLN A 91 17.39 -16.90 -19.20
N ASN A 92 17.51 -15.80 -19.93
CA ASN A 92 17.93 -15.84 -21.34
C ASN A 92 19.37 -16.34 -21.47
N HIS A 93 20.29 -15.87 -20.62
CA HIS A 93 21.65 -16.40 -20.58
C HIS A 93 21.72 -17.88 -20.22
N LEU A 94 20.92 -18.35 -19.26
CA LEU A 94 20.83 -19.78 -18.92
C LEU A 94 20.32 -20.61 -20.11
N ALA A 95 19.36 -20.10 -20.88
CA ALA A 95 18.90 -20.75 -22.10
C ALA A 95 19.98 -20.79 -23.20
N GLU A 96 20.75 -19.71 -23.35
CA GLU A 96 21.91 -19.66 -24.26
C GLU A 96 22.99 -20.67 -23.85
N VAL A 97 23.28 -20.78 -22.54
CA VAL A 97 24.21 -21.77 -21.97
C VAL A 97 23.77 -23.19 -22.31
N GLU A 98 22.49 -23.52 -22.10
CA GLU A 98 21.95 -24.84 -22.42
C GLU A 98 22.07 -25.17 -23.92
N ILE A 99 21.76 -24.20 -24.80
CA ILE A 99 21.89 -24.38 -26.25
C ILE A 99 23.34 -24.66 -26.63
N LEU A 100 24.29 -23.84 -26.15
CA LEU A 100 25.72 -24.01 -26.45
C LEU A 100 26.27 -25.33 -25.91
N TYR A 101 25.86 -25.71 -24.69
CA TYR A 101 26.22 -27.00 -24.10
C TYR A 101 25.75 -28.17 -24.98
N ASN A 102 24.50 -28.15 -25.44
CA ASN A 102 23.95 -29.19 -26.32
C ASN A 102 24.63 -29.25 -27.70
N HIS A 103 25.31 -28.18 -28.11
CA HIS A 103 26.13 -28.11 -29.32
C HIS A 103 27.62 -28.40 -29.07
N SER A 104 27.99 -28.87 -27.88
CA SER A 104 29.38 -29.12 -27.47
C SER A 104 30.27 -27.87 -27.52
N LEU A 105 29.70 -26.67 -27.34
CA LEU A 105 30.40 -25.38 -27.31
C LEU A 105 30.59 -24.89 -25.87
N SER A 106 31.14 -25.75 -25.00
CA SER A 106 31.25 -25.52 -23.56
C SER A 106 32.09 -24.30 -23.18
N ASP A 107 33.16 -24.00 -23.93
CA ASP A 107 34.00 -22.80 -23.72
C ASP A 107 33.23 -21.49 -23.94
N GLN A 108 32.28 -21.49 -24.88
CA GLN A 108 31.41 -20.33 -25.10
C GLN A 108 30.33 -20.24 -24.02
N ALA A 109 29.79 -21.40 -23.62
CA ALA A 109 28.77 -21.50 -22.59
C ALA A 109 29.27 -20.92 -21.25
N ILE A 110 30.50 -21.25 -20.83
CA ILE A 110 31.04 -20.76 -19.55
C ILE A 110 31.18 -19.23 -19.53
N LEU A 111 31.54 -18.59 -20.64
CA LEU A 111 31.63 -17.12 -20.74
C LEU A 111 30.28 -16.43 -20.56
N ILE A 112 29.20 -17.01 -21.11
CA ILE A 112 27.83 -16.51 -20.92
C ILE A 112 27.38 -16.74 -19.47
N LEU A 113 27.68 -17.91 -18.92
CA LEU A 113 27.34 -18.26 -17.54
C LEU A 113 27.97 -17.29 -16.54
N LEU A 114 29.23 -16.88 -16.73
CA LEU A 114 29.90 -15.90 -15.86
C LEU A 114 29.25 -14.52 -15.91
N LYS A 115 28.72 -14.09 -17.07
CA LYS A 115 27.93 -12.84 -17.18
C LYS A 115 26.63 -12.94 -16.38
N ALA A 116 25.92 -14.06 -16.51
CA ALA A 116 24.72 -14.32 -15.72
C ALA A 116 25.02 -14.32 -14.21
N LYS A 117 26.14 -14.92 -13.80
CA LYS A 117 26.63 -14.95 -12.41
C LYS A 117 26.83 -13.54 -11.86
N GLN A 118 27.51 -12.66 -12.59
CA GLN A 118 27.72 -11.27 -12.19
C GLN A 118 26.40 -10.51 -11.99
N ILE A 119 25.44 -10.68 -12.90
CA ILE A 119 24.11 -10.07 -12.78
C ILE A 119 23.36 -10.63 -11.56
N ALA A 120 23.44 -11.94 -11.31
CA ALA A 120 22.77 -12.58 -10.19
C ALA A 120 23.33 -12.12 -8.83
N ILE A 121 24.66 -12.03 -8.70
CA ILE A 121 25.32 -11.50 -7.49
C ILE A 121 24.90 -10.06 -7.26
N LYS A 122 25.03 -9.21 -8.28
CA LYS A 122 24.72 -7.78 -8.17
C LYS A 122 23.28 -7.51 -7.73
N ASN A 123 22.32 -8.34 -8.17
CA ASN A 123 20.89 -8.16 -7.93
C ASN A 123 20.32 -9.12 -6.85
N GLU A 124 21.19 -9.82 -6.11
CA GLU A 124 20.85 -10.82 -5.09
C GLU A 124 19.81 -11.86 -5.57
N LYS A 125 19.96 -12.37 -6.79
CA LYS A 125 19.01 -13.33 -7.40
C LYS A 125 19.35 -14.77 -7.00
N PHE A 126 19.30 -15.07 -5.70
CA PHE A 126 19.77 -16.34 -5.13
C PHE A 126 19.16 -17.59 -5.79
N GLY A 127 17.84 -17.64 -6.02
CA GLY A 127 17.21 -18.77 -6.71
C GLY A 127 17.68 -19.00 -8.15
N LEU A 128 17.98 -17.94 -8.90
CA LEU A 128 18.60 -18.04 -10.23
C LEU A 128 20.10 -18.34 -10.13
N TYR A 129 20.76 -17.87 -9.07
CA TYR A 129 22.16 -18.15 -8.80
C TYR A 129 22.37 -19.65 -8.55
N LEU A 130 21.49 -20.32 -7.81
CA LEU A 130 21.55 -21.78 -7.65
C LEU A 130 21.49 -22.52 -9.00
N GLN A 131 20.67 -22.05 -9.95
CA GLN A 131 20.63 -22.62 -11.30
C GLN A 131 21.93 -22.38 -12.07
N ILE A 132 22.53 -21.20 -11.91
CA ILE A 132 23.84 -20.87 -12.49
C ILE A 132 24.92 -21.81 -11.94
N LEU A 133 24.96 -22.05 -10.63
CA LEU A 133 25.92 -22.97 -10.00
C LEU A 133 25.72 -24.41 -10.49
N SER A 134 24.47 -24.86 -10.64
CA SER A 134 24.17 -26.18 -11.21
C SER A 134 24.69 -26.33 -12.65
N TRP A 135 24.54 -25.29 -13.48
CA TRP A 135 25.14 -25.27 -14.82
C TRP A 135 26.67 -25.22 -14.79
N GLU A 136 27.27 -24.50 -13.83
CA GLU A 136 28.71 -24.45 -13.64
C GLU A 136 29.29 -25.83 -13.33
N GLN A 137 28.62 -26.63 -12.49
CA GLN A 137 28.99 -28.02 -12.19
C GLN A 137 28.94 -28.89 -13.45
N ARG A 138 27.87 -28.79 -14.25
CA ARG A 138 27.73 -29.55 -15.51
C ARG A 138 28.82 -29.22 -16.52
N LEU A 139 29.14 -27.93 -16.68
CA LEU A 139 30.21 -27.48 -17.57
C LEU A 139 31.59 -27.95 -17.09
N SER A 140 31.83 -27.96 -15.78
CA SER A 140 33.10 -28.39 -15.19
C SER A 140 33.43 -29.87 -15.48
N ILE A 141 32.43 -30.70 -15.80
CA ILE A 141 32.62 -32.11 -16.17
C ILE A 141 33.09 -32.26 -17.62
N VAL A 142 32.68 -31.35 -18.52
CA VAL A 142 32.92 -31.46 -19.97
C VAL A 142 34.02 -30.54 -20.48
N LEU A 143 34.45 -29.56 -19.70
CA LEU A 143 35.54 -28.65 -20.03
C LEU A 143 36.90 -29.33 -19.79
N ASP A 144 37.84 -29.15 -20.72
CA ASP A 144 39.21 -29.65 -20.58
C ASP A 144 39.93 -29.03 -19.37
N GLN A 145 39.63 -27.77 -19.07
CA GLN A 145 40.14 -27.02 -17.93
C GLN A 145 38.97 -26.33 -17.21
N PRO A 146 38.47 -26.91 -16.11
CA PRO A 146 37.40 -26.31 -15.32
C PRO A 146 37.81 -24.93 -14.78
N TYR A 147 36.87 -23.99 -14.74
CA TYR A 147 37.10 -22.64 -14.22
C TYR A 147 37.53 -22.64 -12.74
N ARG A 148 36.98 -23.57 -11.95
CA ARG A 148 37.34 -23.80 -10.53
C ARG A 148 36.94 -25.21 -10.10
N SER A 149 37.36 -25.63 -8.90
CA SER A 149 37.06 -26.97 -8.37
C SER A 149 35.57 -27.16 -8.04
N LEU A 150 35.09 -28.40 -8.14
CA LEU A 150 33.73 -28.77 -7.76
C LEU A 150 33.44 -28.48 -6.27
N ASP A 151 34.43 -28.69 -5.39
CA ASP A 151 34.30 -28.35 -3.97
C ASP A 151 34.07 -26.85 -3.73
N ALA A 152 34.74 -25.99 -4.50
CA ALA A 152 34.51 -24.55 -4.41
C ALA A 152 33.10 -24.17 -4.87
N ILE A 153 32.57 -24.85 -5.91
CA ILE A 153 31.19 -24.64 -6.36
C ILE A 153 30.20 -25.08 -5.29
N ARG A 154 30.42 -26.24 -4.66
CA ARG A 154 29.56 -26.77 -3.60
C ARG A 154 29.50 -25.89 -2.37
N LEU A 155 30.65 -25.39 -1.89
CA LEU A 155 30.70 -24.47 -0.75
C LEU A 155 29.94 -23.17 -1.03
N GLU A 156 30.06 -22.64 -2.26
CA GLU A 156 29.29 -21.47 -2.66
C GLU A 156 27.78 -21.78 -2.76
N GLU A 157 27.40 -22.96 -3.26
CA GLU A 157 26.00 -23.41 -3.31
C GLU A 157 25.38 -23.49 -1.91
N GLU A 158 26.10 -24.02 -0.92
CA GLU A 158 25.67 -24.08 0.48
C GLU A 158 25.39 -22.68 1.07
N ASP A 159 26.28 -21.71 0.84
CA ASP A 159 26.07 -20.30 1.27
C ASP A 159 24.85 -19.66 0.61
N ILE A 160 24.69 -19.83 -0.71
CA ILE A 160 23.56 -19.26 -1.46
C ILE A 160 22.23 -19.91 -1.05
N LEU A 161 22.22 -21.21 -0.74
CA LEU A 161 21.05 -21.90 -0.21
C LEU A 161 20.59 -21.31 1.12
N ILE A 162 21.52 -21.02 2.04
CA ILE A 162 21.21 -20.40 3.33
C ILE A 162 20.58 -19.01 3.13
N LYS A 163 21.18 -18.16 2.29
CA LYS A 163 20.65 -16.82 1.97
C LYS A 163 19.27 -16.87 1.34
N ASN A 164 19.05 -17.81 0.41
CA ASN A 164 17.77 -18.00 -0.25
C ASN A 164 16.68 -18.48 0.73
N ALA A 165 17.02 -19.42 1.62
CA ALA A 165 16.12 -19.90 2.66
C ALA A 165 15.69 -18.76 3.60
N GLN A 166 16.65 -17.97 4.09
CA GLN A 166 16.38 -16.82 4.97
C GLN A 166 15.40 -15.81 4.35
N ILE A 167 15.56 -15.48 3.05
CA ILE A 167 14.63 -14.57 2.37
C ILE A 167 13.23 -15.17 2.23
N ASN A 168 13.13 -16.47 1.91
CA ASN A 168 11.84 -17.14 1.82
C ASN A 168 11.12 -17.17 3.17
N ASP A 169 11.85 -17.41 4.26
CA ASP A 169 11.31 -17.37 5.61
C ASP A 169 10.79 -15.97 5.97
N LEU A 170 11.60 -14.92 5.74
CA LEU A 170 11.20 -13.53 5.97
C LEU A 170 9.98 -13.15 5.12
N LEU A 171 9.92 -13.54 3.85
CA LEU A 171 8.74 -13.34 3.01
C LEU A 171 7.51 -14.07 3.56
N GLY A 172 7.70 -15.28 4.09
CA GLY A 172 6.65 -16.04 4.79
C GLY A 172 6.09 -15.28 5.99
N PHE A 173 6.96 -14.75 6.85
CA PHE A 173 6.58 -13.93 8.00
C PHE A 173 5.90 -12.63 7.59
N TYR A 174 6.46 -11.91 6.61
CA TYR A 174 5.87 -10.69 6.06
C TYR A 174 4.43 -10.92 5.57
N ASN A 175 4.19 -11.98 4.80
CA ASN A 175 2.86 -12.30 4.29
C ASN A 175 1.86 -12.57 5.43
N GLN A 176 2.26 -13.31 6.46
CA GLN A 176 1.41 -13.59 7.61
C GLN A 176 1.04 -12.30 8.37
N ILE A 177 2.04 -11.46 8.68
CA ILE A 177 1.82 -10.19 9.39
C ILE A 177 0.95 -9.25 8.55
N PHE A 178 1.20 -9.15 7.25
CA PHE A 178 0.43 -8.29 6.36
C PHE A 178 -1.04 -8.72 6.29
N LEU A 179 -1.33 -10.03 6.32
CA LEU A 179 -2.69 -10.54 6.42
C LEU A 179 -3.36 -10.13 7.75
N ILE A 180 -2.65 -10.24 8.87
CA ILE A 180 -3.16 -9.81 10.19
C ILE A 180 -3.41 -8.28 10.18
N LYS A 181 -2.48 -7.48 9.63
CA LYS A 181 -2.66 -6.02 9.44
C LYS A 181 -3.92 -5.71 8.65
N LYS A 182 -4.16 -6.43 7.55
CA LYS A 182 -5.34 -6.22 6.72
C LYS A 182 -6.64 -6.58 7.45
N GLN A 183 -6.63 -7.59 8.32
CA GLN A 183 -7.82 -8.05 9.04
C GLN A 183 -8.14 -7.20 10.27
N HIS A 184 -7.13 -6.79 11.04
CA HIS A 184 -7.33 -6.17 12.35
C HIS A 184 -6.89 -4.71 12.43
N GLY A 185 -6.01 -4.25 11.54
CA GLY A 185 -5.36 -2.95 11.66
C GLY A 185 -4.43 -2.94 12.88
N PHE A 186 -4.88 -2.34 13.98
CA PHE A 186 -4.14 -2.33 15.24
C PHE A 186 -4.30 -3.64 16.00
N ALA A 187 -3.22 -4.07 16.66
CA ALA A 187 -3.19 -5.29 17.45
C ALA A 187 -3.44 -4.97 18.94
N LYS A 188 -4.49 -5.57 19.49
CA LYS A 188 -4.84 -5.51 20.92
C LYS A 188 -5.23 -6.90 21.42
N GLY A 189 -4.97 -7.17 22.69
CA GLY A 189 -5.30 -8.45 23.33
C GLY A 189 -4.76 -9.66 22.54
N PRO A 190 -5.58 -10.68 22.25
CA PRO A 190 -5.12 -11.91 21.59
C PRO A 190 -4.41 -11.72 20.24
N VAL A 191 -4.76 -10.65 19.50
CA VAL A 191 -4.11 -10.34 18.22
C VAL A 191 -2.66 -9.90 18.44
N LYS A 192 -2.40 -9.16 19.51
CA LYS A 192 -1.05 -8.75 19.89
C LYS A 192 -0.22 -9.96 20.33
N ASP A 193 -0.79 -10.83 21.16
CA ASP A 193 -0.12 -12.06 21.60
C ASP A 193 0.26 -12.95 20.41
N THR A 194 -0.63 -13.03 19.40
CA THR A 194 -0.36 -13.74 18.15
C THR A 194 0.83 -13.13 17.40
N LEU A 195 0.89 -11.80 17.26
CA LEU A 195 2.03 -11.13 16.60
C LEU A 195 3.34 -11.32 17.35
N GLU A 196 3.32 -11.20 18.68
CA GLU A 196 4.50 -11.40 19.51
C GLU A 196 4.99 -12.85 19.41
N SER A 197 4.08 -13.83 19.40
CA SER A 197 4.42 -15.24 19.19
C SER A 197 5.01 -15.52 17.82
N LEU A 198 4.56 -14.79 16.79
CA LEU A 198 5.01 -14.96 15.41
C LEU A 198 6.41 -14.39 15.19
N ILE A 199 6.77 -13.31 15.88
CA ILE A 199 8.00 -12.55 15.66
C ILE A 199 8.96 -12.66 16.84
N LEU A 200 8.57 -12.16 18.01
CA LEU A 200 9.47 -12.00 19.16
C LEU A 200 9.80 -13.32 19.84
N TYR A 201 8.84 -14.25 19.90
CA TYR A 201 8.99 -15.53 20.58
C TYR A 201 9.19 -16.71 19.61
N ASN A 202 9.26 -16.44 18.31
CA ASN A 202 9.51 -17.49 17.32
C ASN A 202 11.02 -17.69 17.13
N PRO A 203 11.58 -18.85 17.52
CA PRO A 203 13.02 -19.10 17.39
C PRO A 203 13.50 -19.17 15.93
N ASN A 204 12.58 -19.39 14.98
CA ASN A 204 12.89 -19.43 13.55
C ASN A 204 12.83 -18.07 12.89
N PHE A 205 12.41 -17.01 13.60
CA PHE A 205 12.44 -15.66 13.05
C PHE A 205 13.89 -15.16 12.98
N PRO A 206 14.42 -14.81 11.78
CA PRO A 206 15.81 -14.37 11.67
C PRO A 206 16.04 -13.04 12.40
N LYS A 207 17.07 -12.97 13.25
CA LYS A 207 17.46 -11.69 13.85
C LYS A 207 18.18 -10.81 12.83
N LEU A 208 18.19 -9.50 13.08
CA LEU A 208 18.88 -8.55 12.22
C LEU A 208 20.38 -8.87 12.05
N GLU A 209 21.05 -9.26 13.14
CA GLU A 209 22.48 -9.62 13.14
C GLU A 209 22.79 -10.88 12.31
N ASP A 210 21.79 -11.74 12.14
CA ASP A 210 21.91 -12.98 11.35
C ASP A 210 21.56 -12.76 9.87
N CYS A 211 21.08 -11.57 9.47
CA CYS A 211 20.69 -11.27 8.10
C CYS A 211 21.90 -11.13 7.17
N GLN A 212 22.01 -12.01 6.18
CA GLN A 212 23.22 -12.13 5.33
C GLN A 212 23.13 -11.44 3.97
N SER A 213 22.06 -10.69 3.71
CA SER A 213 21.83 -10.00 2.43
C SER A 213 21.08 -8.69 2.62
N ASN A 214 21.20 -7.78 1.65
CA ASN A 214 20.46 -6.51 1.65
C ASN A 214 18.94 -6.75 1.65
N LYS A 215 18.47 -7.74 0.86
CA LYS A 215 17.07 -8.19 0.89
C LYS A 215 16.60 -8.67 2.26
N ALA A 216 17.41 -9.48 2.95
CA ALA A 216 17.04 -9.98 4.28
C ALA A 216 16.90 -8.83 5.28
N ILE A 217 17.88 -7.91 5.30
CA ILE A 217 17.83 -6.71 6.13
C ILE A 217 16.59 -5.86 5.81
N TYR A 218 16.26 -5.70 4.52
CA TYR A 218 15.09 -4.95 4.08
C TYR A 218 13.78 -5.57 4.61
N TYR A 219 13.55 -6.87 4.37
CA TYR A 219 12.32 -7.52 4.83
C TYR A 219 12.23 -7.59 6.36
N HIS A 220 13.35 -7.76 7.06
CA HIS A 220 13.38 -7.66 8.52
C HIS A 220 12.88 -6.29 8.99
N ASN A 221 13.44 -5.20 8.47
CA ASN A 221 13.00 -3.84 8.82
C ASN A 221 11.55 -3.57 8.40
N LEU A 222 11.09 -4.11 7.28
CA LEU A 222 9.72 -3.95 6.81
C LEU A 222 8.73 -4.63 7.77
N ILE A 223 9.05 -5.85 8.19
CA ILE A 223 8.29 -6.62 9.18
C ILE A 223 8.21 -5.84 10.50
N PHE A 224 9.35 -5.37 11.02
CA PHE A 224 9.37 -4.65 12.29
C PHE A 224 8.70 -3.29 12.21
N SER A 225 8.79 -2.58 11.07
CA SER A 225 8.04 -1.34 10.85
C SER A 225 6.54 -1.57 10.96
N ILE A 226 6.03 -2.60 10.28
CA ILE A 226 4.61 -2.98 10.32
C ILE A 226 4.21 -3.43 11.72
N TYR A 227 4.98 -4.33 12.34
CA TYR A 227 4.72 -4.84 13.69
C TYR A 227 4.64 -3.70 14.71
N SER A 228 5.65 -2.84 14.76
CA SER A 228 5.71 -1.70 15.67
C SER A 228 4.53 -0.75 15.45
N TRP A 229 4.12 -0.53 14.19
CA TRP A 229 2.93 0.27 13.91
C TRP A 229 1.66 -0.38 14.46
N MET A 230 1.49 -1.69 14.28
CA MET A 230 0.30 -2.42 14.75
C MET A 230 0.15 -2.41 16.26
N ILE A 231 1.25 -2.45 17.01
CA ILE A 231 1.24 -2.44 18.49
C ILE A 231 1.29 -1.03 19.10
N PHE A 232 1.07 0.02 18.30
CA PHE A 232 1.15 1.44 18.69
C PHE A 232 2.54 1.96 19.10
N ASP A 233 3.63 1.22 18.81
CA ASP A 233 5.00 1.73 18.98
C ASP A 233 5.43 2.53 17.72
N HIS A 234 4.76 3.66 17.49
CA HIS A 234 4.92 4.45 16.26
C HIS A 234 6.31 5.07 16.10
N ALA A 235 7.01 5.33 17.22
CA ALA A 235 8.40 5.80 17.19
C ALA A 235 9.31 4.75 16.55
N LYS A 236 9.25 3.50 17.01
CA LYS A 236 10.01 2.40 16.38
C LYS A 236 9.55 2.11 14.95
N ALA A 237 8.24 2.20 14.69
CA ALA A 237 7.72 2.02 13.33
C ALA A 237 8.38 3.02 12.35
N TYR A 238 8.55 4.27 12.79
CA TYR A 238 9.25 5.30 12.05
C TYR A 238 10.75 4.98 11.88
N GLU A 239 11.44 4.60 12.95
CA GLU A 239 12.88 4.22 12.90
C GLU A 239 13.12 3.12 11.86
N TYR A 240 12.37 2.02 11.93
CA TYR A 240 12.49 0.92 10.97
C TYR A 240 12.11 1.35 9.54
N SER A 241 11.04 2.13 9.38
CA SER A 241 10.62 2.61 8.05
C SER A 241 11.66 3.52 7.40
N LYS A 242 12.40 4.30 8.19
CA LYS A 242 13.48 5.17 7.69
C LYS A 242 14.64 4.34 7.14
N MET A 243 14.93 3.19 7.76
CA MET A 243 15.93 2.26 7.23
C MET A 243 15.54 1.68 5.87
N LEU A 244 14.25 1.53 5.57
CA LEU A 244 13.76 1.06 4.26
C LEU A 244 14.12 2.02 3.13
N LEU A 245 14.09 3.33 3.40
CA LEU A 245 14.45 4.35 2.41
C LEU A 245 15.96 4.40 2.14
N ASN A 246 16.78 4.04 3.12
CA ASN A 246 18.23 4.01 2.98
C ASN A 246 18.75 2.72 2.30
N ALA A 247 17.91 1.70 2.17
CA ALA A 247 18.29 0.44 1.54
C ALA A 247 18.56 0.63 0.04
N ASP A 248 19.56 -0.10 -0.47
CA ASP A 248 19.82 -0.13 -1.91
C ASP A 248 18.61 -0.74 -2.63
N SER A 249 17.89 0.11 -3.37
CA SER A 249 16.66 -0.25 -4.08
C SER A 249 16.93 -1.20 -5.25
N GLN A 250 18.18 -1.32 -5.72
CA GLN A 250 18.54 -2.16 -6.86
C GLN A 250 18.17 -3.63 -6.64
N ASN A 251 18.30 -4.11 -5.41
CA ASN A 251 18.04 -5.51 -5.07
C ASN A 251 16.59 -5.76 -4.69
N ILE A 252 15.83 -4.73 -4.33
CA ILE A 252 14.47 -4.89 -3.85
C ILE A 252 13.50 -4.88 -5.03
N LEU A 253 12.47 -5.71 -4.97
CA LEU A 253 11.41 -5.65 -5.99
C LEU A 253 10.78 -4.25 -5.95
N PRO A 254 10.60 -3.54 -7.08
CA PRO A 254 10.08 -2.17 -7.05
C PRO A 254 8.74 -2.03 -6.33
N SER A 255 7.86 -3.04 -6.40
CA SER A 255 6.59 -3.04 -5.65
C SER A 255 6.79 -3.05 -4.13
N ASP A 256 7.83 -3.74 -3.66
CA ASP A 256 8.09 -3.94 -2.24
C ASP A 256 8.82 -2.71 -1.69
N TYR A 257 9.70 -2.10 -2.50
CA TYR A 257 10.30 -0.80 -2.19
C TYR A 257 9.24 0.30 -2.09
N LEU A 258 8.30 0.35 -3.05
CA LEU A 258 7.15 1.26 -2.98
C LEU A 258 6.32 1.04 -1.70
N THR A 259 6.16 -0.22 -1.27
CA THR A 259 5.50 -0.54 -0.01
C THR A 259 6.28 0.02 1.19
N GLY A 260 7.62 -0.07 1.19
CA GLY A 260 8.46 0.56 2.21
C GLY A 260 8.29 2.08 2.28
N ILE A 261 8.18 2.75 1.13
CA ILE A 261 7.86 4.19 1.08
C ILE A 261 6.51 4.48 1.72
N PHE A 262 5.49 3.66 1.43
CA PHE A 262 4.16 3.80 2.04
C PHE A 262 4.16 3.58 3.55
N GLU A 263 4.92 2.61 4.06
CA GLU A 263 5.11 2.42 5.50
C GLU A 263 5.81 3.62 6.13
N HIS A 264 6.78 4.23 5.45
CA HIS A 264 7.44 5.46 5.92
C HIS A 264 6.51 6.69 5.94
N ILE A 265 5.67 6.88 4.92
CA ILE A 265 4.66 7.94 4.92
C ILE A 265 3.72 7.76 6.11
N THR A 266 3.25 6.53 6.31
CA THR A 266 2.31 6.18 7.40
C THR A 266 2.93 6.46 8.76
N SER A 267 4.11 5.91 9.04
CA SER A 267 4.78 6.05 10.33
C SER A 267 5.15 7.51 10.63
N SER A 268 5.58 8.26 9.61
CA SER A 268 5.90 9.69 9.74
C SER A 268 4.68 10.50 10.16
N VAL A 269 3.50 10.23 9.58
CA VAL A 269 2.26 10.89 10.01
C VAL A 269 1.89 10.50 11.44
N CYS A 270 2.04 9.23 11.83
CA CYS A 270 1.70 8.78 13.19
C CYS A 270 2.52 9.45 14.30
N ILE A 271 3.71 9.98 13.99
CA ILE A 271 4.53 10.79 14.92
C ILE A 271 4.57 12.28 14.56
N ALA A 272 3.65 12.71 13.69
CA ALA A 272 3.48 14.07 13.19
C ALA A 272 4.71 14.69 12.47
N LYS A 273 5.63 13.87 11.97
CA LYS A 273 6.68 14.27 11.01
C LYS A 273 6.11 14.47 9.61
N PHE A 274 5.31 15.52 9.47
CA PHE A 274 4.56 15.80 8.26
C PHE A 274 5.44 16.18 7.07
N THR A 275 6.61 16.78 7.30
CA THR A 275 7.61 17.08 6.26
C THR A 275 8.15 15.80 5.62
N ASP A 276 8.58 14.85 6.44
CA ASP A 276 9.03 13.51 6.00
C ASP A 276 7.94 12.78 5.24
N ALA A 277 6.69 12.83 5.71
CA ALA A 277 5.56 12.22 5.01
C ALA A 277 5.32 12.84 3.62
N LEU A 278 5.41 14.17 3.50
CA LEU A 278 5.27 14.86 2.20
C LEU A 278 6.42 14.52 1.24
N HIS A 279 7.66 14.44 1.75
CA HIS A 279 8.81 13.97 0.98
C HIS A 279 8.63 12.52 0.53
N GLY A 280 8.10 11.65 1.41
CA GLY A 280 7.77 10.27 1.08
C GLY A 280 6.75 10.16 -0.06
N ILE A 281 5.72 11.01 -0.08
CA ILE A 281 4.73 11.06 -1.17
C ILE A 281 5.40 11.45 -2.49
N GLN A 282 6.27 12.46 -2.48
CA GLN A 282 7.03 12.87 -3.67
C GLN A 282 7.96 11.75 -4.16
N LEU A 283 8.65 11.09 -3.23
CA LEU A 283 9.51 9.95 -3.52
C LEU A 283 8.72 8.80 -4.15
N ALA A 284 7.56 8.44 -3.60
CA ALA A 284 6.69 7.41 -4.16
C ALA A 284 6.24 7.73 -5.60
N GLN A 285 5.90 9.00 -5.88
CA GLN A 285 5.55 9.43 -7.22
C GLN A 285 6.72 9.26 -8.20
N ALA A 286 7.90 9.80 -7.86
CA ALA A 286 9.09 9.70 -8.70
C ALA A 286 9.50 8.24 -8.95
N PHE A 287 9.46 7.41 -7.89
CA PHE A 287 9.79 5.99 -7.96
C PHE A 287 8.81 5.23 -8.87
N MET A 288 7.52 5.55 -8.82
CA MET A 288 6.53 4.95 -9.71
C MET A 288 6.75 5.29 -11.19
N GLU A 289 7.22 6.51 -11.48
CA GLU A 289 7.54 6.94 -12.83
C GLU A 289 8.81 6.25 -13.36
N GLU A 290 9.87 6.23 -12.55
CA GLU A 290 11.16 5.59 -12.87
C GLU A 290 11.00 4.11 -13.21
N TYR A 291 10.31 3.36 -12.34
CA TYR A 291 10.09 1.91 -12.49
C TYR A 291 8.83 1.55 -13.27
N LYS A 292 8.16 2.54 -13.89
CA LYS A 292 6.95 2.38 -14.72
C LYS A 292 5.81 1.63 -14.02
N LEU A 293 5.76 1.68 -12.68
CA LEU A 293 4.67 1.08 -11.89
C LEU A 293 3.34 1.77 -12.16
N ASN A 294 3.39 3.04 -12.55
CA ASN A 294 2.24 3.83 -12.97
C ASN A 294 1.50 3.26 -14.19
N GLN A 295 2.03 2.29 -14.94
CA GLN A 295 1.32 1.60 -16.02
C GLN A 295 0.20 0.69 -15.51
N SER A 296 0.32 0.20 -14.27
CA SER A 296 -0.68 -0.64 -13.62
C SER A 296 -1.75 0.21 -12.92
N ASP A 297 -3.02 0.01 -13.27
CA ASP A 297 -4.16 0.60 -12.57
C ASP A 297 -4.11 0.37 -11.06
N ARG A 298 -3.69 -0.83 -10.64
CA ARG A 298 -3.59 -1.19 -9.23
C ARG A 298 -2.64 -0.25 -8.47
N TYR A 299 -1.47 0.05 -9.04
CA TYR A 299 -0.49 0.91 -8.40
C TYR A 299 -0.90 2.38 -8.46
N ARG A 300 -1.51 2.84 -9.57
CA ARG A 300 -2.09 4.20 -9.65
C ARG A 300 -3.14 4.43 -8.56
N GLN A 301 -4.08 3.51 -8.40
CA GLN A 301 -5.12 3.59 -7.38
C GLN A 301 -4.57 3.51 -5.95
N LEU A 302 -3.57 2.65 -5.73
CA LEU A 302 -2.91 2.51 -4.44
C LEU A 302 -2.21 3.83 -4.05
N PHE A 303 -1.41 4.38 -4.95
CA PHE A 303 -0.72 5.65 -4.73
C PHE A 303 -1.70 6.79 -4.50
N PHE A 304 -2.74 6.92 -5.34
CA PHE A 304 -3.80 7.91 -5.13
C PHE A 304 -4.41 7.82 -3.73
N ALA A 305 -4.77 6.62 -3.27
CA ALA A 305 -5.38 6.44 -1.95
C ALA A 305 -4.44 6.91 -0.82
N TYR A 306 -3.15 6.61 -0.92
CA TYR A 306 -2.13 7.07 0.05
C TYR A 306 -1.93 8.58 -0.02
N GLU A 307 -1.71 9.12 -1.22
CA GLU A 307 -1.50 10.55 -1.44
C GLU A 307 -2.68 11.37 -0.92
N ALA A 308 -3.90 11.04 -1.36
CA ALA A 308 -5.09 11.78 -0.97
C ALA A 308 -5.29 11.72 0.55
N THR A 309 -5.23 10.53 1.15
CA THR A 309 -5.41 10.34 2.60
C THR A 309 -4.42 11.18 3.39
N TYR A 310 -3.12 11.05 3.11
CA TYR A 310 -2.10 11.68 3.94
C TYR A 310 -1.96 13.18 3.66
N ARG A 311 -2.16 13.68 2.44
CA ARG A 311 -2.19 15.12 2.18
C ARG A 311 -3.38 15.79 2.88
N LEU A 312 -4.56 15.15 2.87
CA LEU A 312 -5.75 15.66 3.58
C LEU A 312 -5.47 15.76 5.09
N ILE A 313 -4.89 14.71 5.69
CA ILE A 313 -4.51 14.69 7.12
C ILE A 313 -3.48 15.78 7.44
N ILE A 314 -2.37 15.81 6.70
CA ILE A 314 -1.23 16.70 6.95
C ILE A 314 -1.67 18.16 6.88
N TYR A 315 -2.33 18.58 5.79
CA TYR A 315 -2.73 19.98 5.64
C TYR A 315 -3.87 20.39 6.58
N SER A 316 -4.69 19.43 7.03
CA SER A 316 -5.65 19.66 8.12
C SER A 316 -4.96 19.98 9.43
N TYR A 317 -3.94 19.20 9.83
CA TYR A 317 -3.19 19.44 11.07
C TYR A 317 -2.31 20.68 11.01
N MET A 318 -1.71 21.00 9.85
CA MET A 318 -0.93 22.22 9.67
C MET A 318 -1.77 23.51 9.62
N GLY A 319 -3.10 23.39 9.48
CA GLY A 319 -4.00 24.53 9.24
C GLY A 319 -3.73 25.24 7.91
N LYS A 320 -3.23 24.52 6.90
CA LYS A 320 -2.88 25.02 5.56
C LYS A 320 -4.11 25.06 4.67
N ARG A 321 -5.01 26.01 4.95
CA ARG A 321 -6.37 26.06 4.37
C ARG A 321 -6.41 26.03 2.84
N THR A 322 -5.56 26.81 2.16
CA THR A 322 -5.53 26.88 0.69
C THR A 322 -5.08 25.57 0.07
N GLN A 323 -3.95 25.03 0.54
CA GLN A 323 -3.44 23.74 0.07
C GLN A 323 -4.43 22.60 0.35
N LEU A 324 -5.10 22.63 1.50
CA LEU A 324 -6.12 21.63 1.83
C LEU A 324 -7.31 21.68 0.87
N ALA A 325 -7.77 22.88 0.49
CA ALA A 325 -8.85 23.02 -0.49
C ALA A 325 -8.48 22.44 -1.86
N GLU A 326 -7.25 22.68 -2.34
CA GLU A 326 -6.74 22.10 -3.59
C GLU A 326 -6.72 20.56 -3.54
N VAL A 327 -6.24 20.00 -2.42
CA VAL A 327 -6.18 18.55 -2.22
C VAL A 327 -7.59 17.94 -2.15
N ILE A 328 -8.56 18.61 -1.52
CA ILE A 328 -9.96 18.16 -1.53
C ILE A 328 -10.47 18.06 -2.97
N THR A 329 -10.33 19.13 -3.77
CA THR A 329 -10.80 19.14 -5.16
C THR A 329 -10.14 18.04 -5.99
N HIS A 330 -8.82 17.86 -5.83
CA HIS A 330 -8.11 16.78 -6.51
C HIS A 330 -8.64 15.40 -6.11
N ALA A 331 -8.85 15.16 -4.81
CA ALA A 331 -9.35 13.89 -4.31
C ALA A 331 -10.79 13.59 -4.79
N GLU A 332 -11.67 14.59 -4.85
CA GLU A 332 -13.03 14.44 -5.38
C GLU A 332 -13.02 14.05 -6.87
N ASN A 333 -12.27 14.78 -7.70
CA ASN A 333 -12.17 14.49 -9.14
C ASN A 333 -11.64 13.07 -9.42
N TRP A 334 -10.68 12.61 -8.62
CA TRP A 334 -10.16 11.25 -8.73
C TRP A 334 -11.16 10.20 -8.27
N LEU A 335 -11.90 10.46 -7.18
CA LEU A 335 -12.95 9.54 -6.71
C LEU A 335 -14.06 9.36 -7.75
N GLU A 336 -14.36 10.40 -8.52
CA GLU A 336 -15.27 10.31 -9.66
C GLU A 336 -14.65 9.51 -10.81
N THR A 337 -13.40 9.81 -11.18
CA THR A 337 -12.69 9.16 -12.29
C THR A 337 -12.52 7.64 -12.07
N TYR A 338 -12.27 7.22 -10.84
CA TYR A 338 -11.98 5.82 -10.48
C TYR A 338 -13.11 5.15 -9.69
N ALA A 339 -14.32 5.71 -9.75
CA ALA A 339 -15.45 5.32 -8.91
C ALA A 339 -15.75 3.81 -8.92
N ASP A 340 -15.61 3.18 -10.10
CA ASP A 340 -15.99 1.78 -10.37
C ASP A 340 -14.86 0.77 -10.13
N VAL A 341 -13.62 1.24 -10.00
CA VAL A 341 -12.42 0.37 -9.95
C VAL A 341 -11.67 0.46 -8.63
N LEU A 342 -11.85 1.54 -7.86
CA LEU A 342 -11.22 1.70 -6.55
C LEU A 342 -11.87 0.78 -5.50
N PRO A 343 -11.09 -0.05 -4.77
CA PRO A 343 -11.63 -0.89 -3.70
C PRO A 343 -12.42 -0.08 -2.66
N ILE A 344 -13.55 -0.63 -2.22
CA ILE A 344 -14.49 0.05 -1.32
C ILE A 344 -13.84 0.50 -0.01
N GLU A 345 -12.92 -0.30 0.52
CA GLU A 345 -12.25 -0.02 1.79
C GLU A 345 -11.35 1.22 1.68
N ARG A 346 -10.64 1.37 0.56
CA ARG A 346 -9.79 2.55 0.30
C ARG A 346 -10.63 3.79 0.01
N LYS A 347 -11.70 3.61 -0.77
CA LYS A 347 -12.64 4.68 -1.10
C LYS A 347 -13.22 5.31 0.18
N GLN A 348 -13.61 4.50 1.15
CA GLN A 348 -14.15 4.99 2.42
C GLN A 348 -13.14 5.77 3.25
N VAL A 349 -11.89 5.33 3.30
CA VAL A 349 -10.82 6.06 4.02
C VAL A 349 -10.62 7.45 3.42
N VAL A 350 -10.57 7.57 2.08
CA VAL A 350 -10.43 8.86 1.41
C VAL A 350 -11.65 9.75 1.67
N ILE A 351 -12.87 9.22 1.54
CA ILE A 351 -14.11 9.98 1.79
C ILE A 351 -14.21 10.46 3.24
N GLY A 352 -13.86 9.62 4.22
CA GLY A 352 -13.83 10.00 5.63
C GLY A 352 -12.83 11.12 5.92
N ASN A 353 -11.67 11.12 5.25
CA ASN A 353 -10.70 12.21 5.36
C ASN A 353 -11.15 13.48 4.63
N ILE A 354 -11.88 13.38 3.51
CA ILE A 354 -12.51 14.53 2.84
C ILE A 354 -13.54 15.19 3.78
N MET A 355 -14.37 14.39 4.47
CA MET A 355 -15.32 14.91 5.47
C MET A 355 -14.63 15.73 6.55
N ASN A 356 -13.55 15.20 7.13
CA ASN A 356 -12.76 15.91 8.15
C ASN A 356 -12.07 17.15 7.57
N ALA A 357 -11.56 17.07 6.34
CA ALA A 357 -10.94 18.21 5.66
C ALA A 357 -11.94 19.34 5.38
N TYR A 358 -13.21 19.02 5.10
CA TYR A 358 -14.27 20.01 4.95
C TYR A 358 -14.54 20.80 6.23
N ILE A 359 -14.55 20.13 7.40
CA ILE A 359 -14.56 20.82 8.70
C ILE A 359 -13.34 21.72 8.83
N ALA A 360 -12.15 21.20 8.49
CA ALA A 360 -10.91 21.95 8.64
C ALA A 360 -10.89 23.25 7.82
N ILE A 361 -11.40 23.26 6.59
CA ILE A 361 -11.50 24.48 5.77
C ILE A 361 -12.71 25.38 6.10
N GLY A 362 -13.60 24.91 6.97
CA GLY A 362 -14.81 25.62 7.42
C GLY A 362 -16.03 25.46 6.51
N ASN A 363 -16.06 24.43 5.65
CA ASN A 363 -17.21 24.14 4.79
C ASN A 363 -18.11 23.08 5.47
N LEU A 364 -18.94 23.54 6.41
CA LEU A 364 -19.75 22.66 7.25
C LEU A 364 -20.87 21.94 6.46
N ASP A 365 -21.43 22.60 5.45
CA ASP A 365 -22.49 22.03 4.60
C ASP A 365 -21.98 20.79 3.84
N LYS A 366 -20.82 20.91 3.18
CA LYS A 366 -20.23 19.77 2.48
C LYS A 366 -19.79 18.67 3.43
N ALA A 367 -19.24 19.01 4.60
CA ALA A 367 -18.92 18.01 5.62
C ALA A 367 -20.16 17.21 6.03
N TRP A 368 -21.29 17.88 6.25
CA TRP A 368 -22.56 17.25 6.61
C TRP A 368 -23.13 16.36 5.50
N ILE A 369 -23.03 16.79 4.23
CA ILE A 369 -23.45 15.97 3.08
C ILE A 369 -22.65 14.66 3.05
N VAL A 370 -21.32 14.73 3.17
CA VAL A 370 -20.47 13.53 3.17
C VAL A 370 -20.76 12.64 4.38
N TRP A 371 -20.92 13.24 5.57
CA TRP A 371 -21.30 12.52 6.78
C TRP A 371 -22.61 11.74 6.59
N ASN A 372 -23.67 12.38 6.07
CA ASN A 372 -24.96 11.73 5.81
C ASN A 372 -24.84 10.59 4.81
N GLN A 373 -24.05 10.76 3.75
CA GLN A 373 -23.81 9.72 2.75
C GLN A 373 -23.11 8.49 3.34
N LEU A 374 -22.18 8.70 4.28
CA LEU A 374 -21.50 7.61 4.98
C LEU A 374 -22.41 6.96 6.04
N PHE A 375 -23.16 7.76 6.80
CA PHE A 375 -23.98 7.28 7.91
C PHE A 375 -25.24 6.53 7.45
N ASN A 376 -25.86 6.95 6.35
CA ASN A 376 -27.09 6.32 5.83
C ASN A 376 -26.82 5.08 4.95
N LYS A 377 -25.58 4.82 4.56
CA LYS A 377 -25.20 3.52 3.98
C LYS A 377 -25.23 2.48 5.10
N GLN A 378 -25.85 1.32 4.86
CA GLN A 378 -25.96 0.26 5.87
C GLN A 378 -24.58 -0.06 6.49
N SER A 379 -24.55 -0.22 7.82
CA SER A 379 -23.33 -0.41 8.62
C SER A 379 -22.48 -1.61 8.18
N GLU A 380 -23.05 -2.58 7.47
CA GLU A 380 -22.33 -3.74 6.92
C GLU A 380 -21.36 -3.37 5.79
N SER A 381 -21.58 -2.23 5.13
CA SER A 381 -20.75 -1.79 4.01
C SER A 381 -19.59 -0.89 4.42
N VAL A 382 -19.67 -0.22 5.58
CA VAL A 382 -18.68 0.78 6.03
C VAL A 382 -17.72 0.18 7.03
N ARG A 383 -16.42 0.44 6.85
CA ARG A 383 -15.37 0.04 7.80
C ARG A 383 -15.72 0.50 9.22
N LEU A 384 -15.67 -0.42 10.19
CA LEU A 384 -16.24 -0.23 11.53
C LEU A 384 -15.66 0.99 12.28
N ASP A 385 -14.37 1.25 12.15
CA ASP A 385 -13.69 2.40 12.75
C ASP A 385 -14.15 3.73 12.14
N ILE A 386 -14.29 3.80 10.81
CA ILE A 386 -14.85 4.97 10.14
C ILE A 386 -16.28 5.20 10.59
N TYR A 387 -17.10 4.14 10.62
CA TYR A 387 -18.50 4.23 11.04
C TYR A 387 -18.64 4.64 12.51
N ALA A 388 -17.76 4.15 13.39
CA ALA A 388 -17.69 4.53 14.78
C ALA A 388 -17.33 6.02 14.95
N ASP A 389 -16.42 6.55 14.15
CA ASP A 389 -16.02 7.96 14.16
C ASP A 389 -17.17 8.90 13.76
N LEU A 390 -18.07 8.48 12.86
CA LEU A 390 -19.25 9.28 12.48
C LEU A 390 -20.12 9.66 13.67
N TYR A 391 -20.21 8.81 14.69
CA TYR A 391 -20.99 9.10 15.90
C TYR A 391 -20.36 10.22 16.73
N LEU A 392 -19.05 10.16 16.97
CA LEU A 392 -18.32 11.18 17.71
C LEU A 392 -18.26 12.49 16.93
N PHE A 393 -17.99 12.40 15.62
CA PHE A 393 -18.00 13.53 14.70
C PHE A 393 -19.31 14.32 14.78
N ARG A 394 -20.47 13.64 14.79
CA ARG A 394 -21.79 14.31 14.84
C ARG A 394 -21.97 15.15 16.10
N ILE A 395 -21.46 14.69 17.25
CA ILE A 395 -21.55 15.44 18.52
C ILE A 395 -20.76 16.74 18.38
N PHE A 396 -19.51 16.68 17.92
CA PHE A 396 -18.67 17.86 17.72
C PHE A 396 -19.19 18.77 16.62
N PHE A 397 -19.80 18.22 15.57
CA PHE A 397 -20.46 18.99 14.53
C PHE A 397 -21.57 19.85 15.13
N TYR A 398 -22.47 19.28 15.93
CA TYR A 398 -23.54 20.05 16.58
C TYR A 398 -23.03 21.09 17.58
N LEU A 399 -21.94 20.80 18.29
CA LEU A 399 -21.28 21.78 19.16
C LEU A 399 -20.68 22.96 18.37
N GLN A 400 -20.19 22.71 17.14
CA GLN A 400 -19.62 23.71 16.25
C GLN A 400 -20.67 24.54 15.49
N THR A 401 -21.81 23.94 15.12
CA THR A 401 -22.93 24.59 14.40
C THR A 401 -24.02 25.16 15.32
N PRO A 402 -23.68 25.46 16.57
CA PRO A 402 -24.60 25.56 17.73
C PRO A 402 -25.99 24.88 17.64
N ILE A 403 -26.08 23.62 17.19
CA ILE A 403 -27.36 22.86 17.19
C ILE A 403 -27.45 22.05 18.49
N TYR A 404 -27.54 22.77 19.61
CA TYR A 404 -27.36 22.16 20.95
C TYR A 404 -28.47 21.19 21.36
N ASP A 405 -29.72 21.44 20.93
CA ASP A 405 -30.88 20.58 21.24
C ASP A 405 -30.69 19.12 20.79
N LEU A 406 -29.82 18.88 19.80
CA LEU A 406 -29.56 17.55 19.27
C LEU A 406 -28.35 16.86 19.93
N VAL A 407 -27.54 17.55 20.73
CA VAL A 407 -26.29 17.03 21.31
C VAL A 407 -26.56 15.84 22.23
N ALA A 408 -27.49 15.98 23.20
CA ALA A 408 -27.81 14.91 24.14
C ALA A 408 -28.35 13.65 23.45
N SER A 409 -29.23 13.83 22.47
CA SER A 409 -29.78 12.72 21.69
C SER A 409 -28.72 12.02 20.82
N ALA A 410 -27.81 12.80 20.20
CA ALA A 410 -26.70 12.29 19.41
C ALA A 410 -25.72 11.49 20.27
N ALA A 411 -25.40 11.99 21.46
CA ALA A 411 -24.55 11.33 22.43
C ALA A 411 -25.17 10.03 22.96
N ALA A 412 -26.45 10.04 23.31
CA ALA A 412 -27.15 8.82 23.72
C ALA A 412 -27.14 7.75 22.62
N SER A 413 -27.32 8.16 21.35
CA SER A 413 -27.24 7.25 20.20
C SER A 413 -25.82 6.70 19.99
N ALA A 414 -24.79 7.53 20.14
CA ALA A 414 -23.38 7.10 20.04
C ALA A 414 -23.02 6.10 21.15
N LEU A 415 -23.44 6.38 22.38
CA LEU A 415 -23.18 5.51 23.53
C LEU A 415 -23.83 4.13 23.37
N ARG A 416 -25.06 4.07 22.83
CA ARG A 416 -25.72 2.81 22.49
C ARG A 416 -24.92 2.00 21.46
N PHE A 417 -24.34 2.66 20.46
CA PHE A 417 -23.53 1.99 19.44
C PHE A 417 -22.21 1.44 20.04
N TYR A 418 -21.46 2.26 20.77
CA TYR A 418 -20.19 1.84 21.38
C TYR A 418 -20.36 0.75 22.45
N ARG A 419 -21.52 0.66 23.10
CA ARG A 419 -21.83 -0.36 24.10
C ARG A 419 -22.65 -1.54 23.59
N LYS A 420 -22.91 -1.61 22.28
CA LYS A 420 -23.81 -2.59 21.66
C LYS A 420 -23.35 -4.05 21.85
N THR A 421 -22.04 -4.30 21.77
CA THR A 421 -21.43 -5.63 21.90
C THR A 421 -20.22 -5.57 22.83
N GLU A 422 -19.80 -6.69 23.41
CA GLU A 422 -18.58 -6.74 24.23
C GLU A 422 -17.33 -6.35 23.43
N GLU A 423 -17.27 -6.72 22.15
CA GLU A 423 -16.21 -6.29 21.24
C GLU A 423 -16.19 -4.77 21.06
N ASN A 424 -17.35 -4.13 20.85
CA ASN A 424 -17.44 -2.67 20.74
C ASN A 424 -17.04 -1.99 22.05
N LYS A 425 -17.45 -2.52 23.20
CA LYS A 425 -17.06 -1.98 24.52
C LYS A 425 -15.55 -2.00 24.73
N SER A 426 -14.89 -3.06 24.28
CA SER A 426 -13.43 -3.19 24.34
C SER A 426 -12.73 -2.24 23.36
N LYS A 427 -13.26 -2.08 22.14
CA LYS A 427 -12.66 -1.25 21.10
C LYS A 427 -12.83 0.26 21.32
N PHE A 428 -14.00 0.69 21.79
CA PHE A 428 -14.43 2.10 21.81
C PHE A 428 -14.55 2.68 23.23
N GLN A 429 -13.59 2.36 24.10
CA GLN A 429 -13.60 2.80 25.50
C GLN A 429 -13.47 4.31 25.62
N LEU A 430 -12.54 4.93 24.86
CA LEU A 430 -12.33 6.36 24.88
C LEU A 430 -13.55 7.11 24.34
N GLU A 431 -14.07 6.70 23.18
CA GLU A 431 -15.23 7.32 22.54
C GLU A 431 -16.47 7.20 23.41
N SER A 432 -16.64 6.08 24.13
CA SER A 432 -17.70 5.93 25.13
C SER A 432 -17.57 6.96 26.25
N SER A 433 -16.36 7.14 26.81
CA SER A 433 -16.09 8.10 27.88
C SER A 433 -16.31 9.54 27.43
N LEU A 434 -15.83 9.91 26.23
CA LEU A 434 -16.05 11.23 25.64
C LEU A 434 -17.53 11.50 25.42
N THR A 435 -18.24 10.53 24.84
CA THR A 435 -19.68 10.65 24.55
C THR A 435 -20.49 10.79 25.82
N GLN A 436 -20.10 10.11 26.91
CA GLN A 436 -20.83 10.14 28.17
C GLN A 436 -20.92 11.56 28.76
N LEU A 437 -19.92 12.42 28.53
CA LEU A 437 -19.92 13.83 28.94
C LEU A 437 -21.10 14.63 28.37
N PHE A 438 -21.62 14.22 27.21
CA PHE A 438 -22.64 14.94 26.46
C PHE A 438 -24.02 14.29 26.50
N THR A 439 -24.23 13.30 27.38
CA THR A 439 -25.52 12.57 27.46
C THR A 439 -26.60 13.29 28.26
N ARG A 440 -26.22 14.28 29.07
CA ARG A 440 -27.16 15.08 29.86
C ARG A 440 -27.68 16.23 29.03
N ASP A 441 -28.97 16.49 29.14
CA ASP A 441 -29.59 17.66 28.54
C ASP A 441 -29.27 18.89 29.40
N VAL A 442 -28.38 19.75 28.91
CA VAL A 442 -27.88 20.95 29.59
C VAL A 442 -27.78 22.09 28.60
N ASP A 443 -27.80 23.33 29.08
CA ASP A 443 -27.66 24.50 28.20
C ASP A 443 -26.21 24.68 27.73
N TYR A 444 -25.89 24.07 26.59
CA TYR A 444 -24.59 24.21 25.95
C TYR A 444 -24.34 25.62 25.38
N ASN A 445 -25.32 26.53 25.37
CA ASN A 445 -25.07 27.94 25.06
C ASN A 445 -24.30 28.64 26.17
N ASP A 446 -24.42 28.18 27.42
CA ASP A 446 -23.69 28.77 28.56
C ASP A 446 -22.22 28.33 28.53
N PRO A 447 -21.26 29.25 28.32
CA PRO A 447 -19.84 28.93 28.36
C PRO A 447 -19.39 28.34 29.71
N LYS A 448 -20.09 28.64 30.81
CA LYS A 448 -19.81 28.05 32.13
C LYS A 448 -20.12 26.56 32.20
N ILE A 449 -20.98 26.06 31.30
CA ILE A 449 -21.30 24.63 31.17
C ILE A 449 -20.43 24.00 30.08
N LEU A 450 -20.37 24.63 28.90
CA LEU A 450 -19.68 24.04 27.75
C LEU A 450 -18.15 23.99 27.93
N ASN A 451 -17.52 25.05 28.44
CA ASN A 451 -16.06 25.11 28.52
C ASN A 451 -15.47 24.04 29.48
N PRO A 452 -16.05 23.79 30.68
CA PRO A 452 -15.60 22.67 31.51
C PRO A 452 -15.72 21.30 30.83
N LEU A 453 -16.77 21.06 30.05
CA LEU A 453 -16.93 19.80 29.31
C LEU A 453 -15.89 19.66 28.19
N LEU A 454 -15.63 20.74 27.43
CA LEU A 454 -14.57 20.76 26.41
C LEU A 454 -13.17 20.59 27.03
N HIS A 455 -12.95 21.12 28.23
CA HIS A 455 -11.73 20.88 28.99
C HIS A 455 -11.60 19.40 29.38
N GLN A 456 -12.65 18.78 29.93
CA GLN A 456 -12.66 17.35 30.26
C GLN A 456 -12.41 16.46 29.04
N VAL A 457 -13.00 16.80 27.88
CA VAL A 457 -12.71 16.15 26.60
C VAL A 457 -11.21 16.16 26.31
N ARG A 458 -10.56 17.34 26.40
CA ARG A 458 -9.12 17.44 26.14
C ARG A 458 -8.28 16.65 27.15
N CYS A 459 -8.66 16.64 28.43
CA CYS A 459 -7.96 15.83 29.43
C CYS A 459 -8.04 14.34 29.09
N LEU A 460 -9.24 13.80 28.84
CA LEU A 460 -9.42 12.39 28.45
C LEU A 460 -8.63 12.02 27.19
N LEU A 461 -8.62 12.91 26.19
CA LEU A 461 -7.85 12.70 24.97
C LEU A 461 -6.33 12.72 25.23
N ASN A 462 -5.83 13.68 26.01
CA ASN A 462 -4.40 13.77 26.35
C ASN A 462 -3.93 12.57 27.19
N ASP A 463 -4.75 12.12 28.15
CA ASP A 463 -4.47 10.95 28.98
C ASP A 463 -4.35 9.70 28.10
N TYR A 464 -5.31 9.51 27.18
CA TYR A 464 -5.28 8.40 26.23
C TYR A 464 -4.04 8.45 25.31
N ILE A 465 -3.73 9.62 24.75
CA ILE A 465 -2.56 9.79 23.87
C ILE A 465 -1.27 9.47 24.63
N SER A 466 -1.19 9.87 25.91
CA SER A 466 -0.04 9.55 26.77
C SER A 466 0.05 8.05 27.05
N GLU A 467 -1.08 7.39 27.32
CA GLU A 467 -1.17 5.94 27.57
C GLU A 467 -0.67 5.12 26.36
N VAL A 468 -1.06 5.52 25.15
CA VAL A 468 -0.61 4.85 23.91
C VAL A 468 0.78 5.32 23.44
N ARG A 469 1.53 6.04 24.28
CA ARG A 469 2.88 6.56 23.99
C ARG A 469 2.93 7.42 22.73
N GLY A 470 1.88 8.21 22.50
CA GLY A 470 1.81 9.16 21.39
C GLY A 470 3.01 10.10 21.44
N THR A 471 3.88 10.02 20.43
CA THR A 471 5.06 10.89 20.35
C THR A 471 4.61 12.33 20.25
N LEU A 472 5.22 13.24 21.03
CA LEU A 472 4.87 14.67 21.07
C LEU A 472 3.40 14.95 21.44
N ASN A 473 2.76 14.10 22.25
CA ASN A 473 1.34 14.19 22.58
C ASN A 473 0.43 14.24 21.34
N PHE A 474 0.82 13.52 20.29
CA PHE A 474 0.07 13.41 19.05
C PHE A 474 -0.44 11.97 18.84
N GLN A 475 -1.67 11.89 18.33
CA GLN A 475 -2.24 10.66 17.76
C GLN A 475 -3.16 11.05 16.60
N GLU A 476 -2.95 10.40 15.45
CA GLU A 476 -3.55 10.76 14.15
C GLU A 476 -5.08 10.91 14.16
N HIS A 477 -5.80 10.08 14.91
CA HIS A 477 -7.26 10.06 14.93
C HIS A 477 -7.87 10.97 16.01
N TYR A 478 -7.17 11.20 17.12
CA TYR A 478 -7.74 11.85 18.30
C TYR A 478 -7.25 13.28 18.52
N THR A 479 -6.05 13.63 18.05
CA THR A 479 -5.55 15.01 18.17
C THR A 479 -6.45 16.01 17.44
N ARG A 480 -7.11 15.61 16.35
CA ARG A 480 -8.12 16.46 15.68
C ARG A 480 -9.25 16.89 16.61
N TYR A 481 -9.69 16.04 17.55
CA TYR A 481 -10.76 16.37 18.49
C TYR A 481 -10.28 17.31 19.60
N ILE A 482 -9.00 17.25 19.98
CA ILE A 482 -8.37 18.26 20.86
C ILE A 482 -8.40 19.63 20.19
N ILE A 483 -7.99 19.68 18.92
CA ILE A 483 -7.98 20.91 18.11
C ILE A 483 -9.41 21.43 17.92
N TRP A 484 -10.36 20.55 17.63
CA TRP A 484 -11.77 20.91 17.43
C TRP A 484 -12.40 21.47 18.70
N ALA A 485 -12.17 20.82 19.87
CA ALA A 485 -12.64 21.33 21.15
C ALA A 485 -12.08 22.74 21.45
N ASN A 486 -10.82 22.99 21.13
CA ASN A 486 -10.18 24.31 21.27
C ASN A 486 -10.78 25.34 20.30
N ALA A 487 -11.09 24.94 19.06
CA ALA A 487 -11.76 25.79 18.08
C ALA A 487 -13.16 26.22 18.55
N ILE A 488 -13.95 25.29 19.09
CA ILE A 488 -15.30 25.54 19.63
C ILE A 488 -15.21 26.51 20.82
N GLU A 489 -14.35 26.22 21.80
CA GLU A 489 -14.18 27.05 23.01
C GLU A 489 -13.77 28.49 22.67
N LYS A 490 -12.83 28.66 21.75
CA LYS A 490 -12.35 29.98 21.32
C LYS A 490 -13.22 30.65 20.27
N LYS A 491 -14.25 29.96 19.76
CA LYS A 491 -15.11 30.42 18.66
C LYS A 491 -14.32 30.85 17.42
N ILE A 492 -13.30 30.08 17.07
CA ILE A 492 -12.47 30.30 15.87
C ILE A 492 -12.66 29.16 14.87
N PRO A 493 -12.38 29.37 13.57
CA PRO A 493 -12.38 28.27 12.59
C PRO A 493 -11.35 27.19 12.94
N TYR A 494 -11.66 25.93 12.60
CA TYR A 494 -10.78 24.79 12.87
C TYR A 494 -9.36 24.99 12.32
N TRP A 495 -9.19 25.43 11.06
CA TRP A 495 -7.86 25.65 10.47
C TRP A 495 -7.01 26.64 11.28
N GLN A 496 -7.62 27.62 11.95
CA GLN A 496 -6.89 28.56 12.79
C GLN A 496 -6.40 27.87 14.07
N ALA A 497 -7.28 27.12 14.74
CA ALA A 497 -6.90 26.31 15.90
C ALA A 497 -5.82 25.28 15.57
N ALA A 498 -5.93 24.62 14.41
CA ALA A 498 -4.95 23.64 13.93
C ALA A 498 -3.60 24.28 13.66
N ARG A 499 -3.58 25.45 13.00
CA ARG A 499 -2.35 26.22 12.76
C ARG A 499 -1.69 26.65 14.06
N ASP A 500 -2.47 27.09 15.05
CA ASP A 500 -1.96 27.51 16.34
C ASP A 500 -1.41 26.31 17.13
N TRP A 501 -2.12 25.17 17.12
CA TRP A 501 -1.64 23.90 17.67
C TRP A 501 -0.32 23.48 17.01
N TYR A 502 -0.24 23.47 15.68
CA TYR A 502 0.97 23.09 14.94
C TYR A 502 2.15 24.02 15.21
N LYS A 503 1.92 25.32 15.42
CA LYS A 503 2.96 26.28 15.81
C LYS A 503 3.53 26.01 17.20
N GLN A 504 2.70 25.58 18.15
CA GLN A 504 3.10 25.28 19.52
C GLN A 504 3.93 24.00 19.64
N HIS A 505 3.81 23.10 18.67
CA HIS A 505 4.56 21.85 18.61
C HIS A 505 5.75 22.00 17.66
N SER A 506 6.61 23.01 17.87
CA SER A 506 7.72 23.36 16.98
C SER A 506 8.70 22.22 16.69
N ASN A 507 8.74 21.18 17.53
CA ASN A 507 9.49 19.94 17.30
C ASN A 507 8.95 19.09 16.12
N LEU A 508 7.82 19.49 15.51
CA LEU A 508 7.26 18.89 14.28
C LEU A 508 7.85 19.47 12.99
N ARG A 509 8.90 20.31 13.08
CA ARG A 509 9.49 21.02 11.94
C ARG A 509 10.84 20.48 11.46
N ASP A 510 11.38 19.47 12.15
CA ASP A 510 12.67 18.85 11.80
C ASP A 510 12.50 17.44 11.20
#